data_AF-K0KCF2-F1
#
_entry.id   AF-K0KCF2-F1
#
_cell.length_a   1.000
_cell.length_b   1.000
_cell.length_c   1.000
_cell.angle_alpha   90.00
_cell.angle_beta   90.00
_cell.angle_gamma   90.00
#
_symmetry.space_group_name_H-M   'P 1'
#
loop_
_entity.id
_entity.type
_entity.pdbx_description
1 polymer ?
#
loop_
_entity_poly.entity_id
_entity_poly.type
_entity_poly.pdbx_seq_one_letter_code
_entity_poly.pdbx_strand_id
1 'polypeptide(L)'
;MFGAKRREEELEDRVAGLERQVAALSAQVEAVRPLLSDVARVAALTTAAQSAVTALERRAQPLGLDRPRTDGSLNTVYRADVLGFVAVYVDAGLTANVQLLVGRENPPTECVGVLDTGGERNCYAATIVRPGEHWLAKSTRKEPDPAFKVHFTPLF
;
A
#
# COMPACT_ATOMS: atom_id res chain seq x y z
N MET A 1 -51.50 9.78 68.65
CA MET A 1 -50.45 8.75 68.49
C MET A 1 -50.36 8.16 67.07
N PHE A 2 -51.41 8.21 66.23
CA PHE A 2 -51.42 7.59 64.89
C PHE A 2 -50.62 8.31 63.78
N GLY A 3 -50.36 9.62 63.90
CA GLY A 3 -49.67 10.39 62.86
C GLY A 3 -48.14 10.19 62.79
N ALA A 4 -47.53 9.71 63.88
CA ALA A 4 -46.09 9.43 63.92
C ALA A 4 -45.77 8.13 63.17
N LYS A 5 -46.53 7.05 63.43
CA LYS A 5 -46.40 5.76 62.72
C LYS A 5 -46.57 5.87 61.21
N ARG A 6 -47.54 6.67 60.75
CA ARG A 6 -47.81 6.84 59.32
C ARG A 6 -46.67 7.55 58.59
N ARG A 7 -46.02 8.52 59.25
CA ARG A 7 -44.83 9.19 58.71
C ARG A 7 -43.60 8.28 58.72
N GLU A 8 -43.51 7.40 59.72
CA GLU A 8 -42.45 6.40 59.83
C GLU A 8 -42.54 5.39 58.68
N GLU A 9 -43.74 4.84 58.41
CA GLU A 9 -44.00 3.96 57.25
C GLU A 9 -43.70 4.67 55.91
N GLU A 10 -44.14 5.92 55.72
CA GLU A 10 -43.84 6.68 54.49
C GLU A 10 -42.34 6.92 54.29
N LEU A 11 -41.59 7.13 55.38
CA LEU A 11 -40.14 7.30 55.32
C LEU A 11 -39.44 5.97 55.02
N GLU A 12 -39.88 4.88 55.62
CA GLU A 12 -39.36 3.53 55.35
C GLU A 12 -39.59 3.12 53.90
N ASP A 13 -40.79 3.34 53.36
CA ASP A 13 -41.10 3.07 51.96
C ASP A 13 -40.23 3.91 51.01
N ARG A 14 -39.97 5.16 51.37
CA ARG A 14 -39.12 6.06 50.59
C ARG A 14 -37.65 5.66 50.65
N VAL A 15 -37.17 5.20 51.80
CA VAL A 15 -35.81 4.63 51.94
C VAL A 15 -35.68 3.38 51.10
N ALA A 16 -36.63 2.44 51.20
CA ALA A 16 -36.63 1.22 50.38
C ALA A 16 -36.75 1.52 48.87
N GLY A 17 -37.44 2.60 48.50
CA GLY A 17 -37.47 3.12 47.13
C GLY A 17 -36.12 3.64 46.66
N LEU A 18 -35.45 4.45 47.49
CA LEU A 18 -34.14 5.01 47.20
C LEU A 18 -33.05 3.93 47.15
N GLU A 19 -33.08 2.94 48.04
CA GLU A 19 -32.15 1.81 48.04
C GLU A 19 -32.26 1.00 46.73
N ARG A 20 -33.49 0.75 46.26
CA ARG A 20 -33.72 0.11 44.96
C ARG A 20 -33.17 0.94 43.79
N GLN A 21 -33.35 2.27 43.83
CA GLN A 21 -32.80 3.16 42.81
C GLN A 21 -31.27 3.18 42.81
N VAL A 22 -30.63 3.23 43.98
CA VAL A 22 -29.16 3.18 44.11
C VAL A 22 -28.62 1.84 43.63
N ALA A 23 -29.30 0.73 43.96
CA ALA A 23 -28.91 -0.59 43.46
C ALA A 23 -29.01 -0.68 41.93
N ALA A 24 -30.08 -0.14 41.33
CA ALA A 24 -30.25 -0.11 39.88
C ALA A 24 -29.20 0.76 39.17
N LEU A 25 -28.92 1.96 39.70
CA LEU A 25 -27.88 2.85 39.18
C LEU A 25 -26.49 2.24 39.30
N SER A 26 -26.18 1.58 40.42
CA SER A 26 -24.89 0.90 40.62
C SER A 26 -24.70 -0.23 39.61
N ALA A 27 -25.74 -1.02 39.35
CA ALA A 27 -25.69 -2.07 38.33
C ALA A 27 -25.48 -1.50 36.91
N GLN A 28 -26.11 -0.37 36.58
CA GLN A 28 -25.90 0.31 35.30
C GLN A 28 -24.47 0.85 35.15
N VAL A 29 -23.90 1.43 36.22
CA VAL A 29 -22.51 1.92 36.21
C VAL A 29 -21.52 0.78 35.99
N GLU A 30 -21.69 -0.35 36.68
CA GLU A 30 -20.82 -1.51 36.48
C GLU A 30 -20.96 -2.11 35.08
N ALA A 31 -22.14 -2.04 34.46
CA ALA A 31 -22.35 -2.46 33.08
C ALA A 31 -21.65 -1.55 32.04
N VAL A 32 -21.51 -0.25 32.32
CA VAL A 32 -20.90 0.73 31.40
C VAL A 32 -19.37 0.77 31.52
N ARG A 33 -18.83 0.43 32.70
CA ARG A 33 -17.38 0.41 32.96
C ARG A 33 -16.53 -0.36 31.93
N PRO A 34 -16.88 -1.59 31.49
CA PRO A 34 -16.11 -2.29 30.47
C PRO A 34 -16.14 -1.59 29.11
N LEU A 35 -17.27 -0.98 28.74
CA LEU A 35 -17.40 -0.24 27.48
C LEU A 35 -16.46 0.97 27.42
N LEU A 36 -16.32 1.69 28.54
CA LEU A 36 -15.38 2.82 28.63
C LEU A 36 -13.92 2.36 28.50
N SER A 37 -13.58 1.21 29.11
CA SER A 37 -12.26 0.59 28.97
C SER A 37 -11.97 0.19 27.51
N ASP A 38 -12.97 -0.39 26.83
CA ASP A 38 -12.85 -0.76 25.42
C ASP A 38 -12.68 0.46 24.51
N VAL A 39 -13.41 1.55 24.76
CA VAL A 39 -13.22 2.81 24.01
C VAL A 39 -11.80 3.35 24.17
N ALA A 40 -11.27 3.37 25.39
CA ALA A 40 -9.90 3.81 25.65
C ALA A 40 -8.87 2.90 24.93
N ARG A 41 -9.10 1.59 24.96
CA ARG A 41 -8.26 0.60 24.26
C ARG A 41 -8.29 0.80 22.75
N VAL A 42 -9.46 0.99 22.16
CA VAL A 42 -9.62 1.23 20.71
C VAL A 42 -8.95 2.55 20.32
N ALA A 43 -9.10 3.61 21.10
CA ALA A 43 -8.42 4.88 20.83
C ALA A 43 -6.89 4.70 20.80
N ALA A 44 -6.32 3.99 21.78
CA ALA A 44 -4.89 3.71 21.83
C ALA A 44 -4.41 2.88 20.62
N LEU A 45 -5.17 1.86 20.22
CA LEU A 45 -4.86 1.04 19.04
C LEU A 45 -4.91 1.87 17.75
N THR A 46 -5.90 2.74 17.60
CA THR A 46 -6.02 3.63 16.44
C THR A 46 -4.83 4.59 16.36
N THR A 47 -4.43 5.20 17.49
CA THR A 47 -3.24 6.07 17.52
C THR A 47 -1.97 5.32 17.16
N ALA A 48 -1.80 4.09 17.66
CA ALA A 48 -0.66 3.24 17.32
C ALA A 48 -0.65 2.87 15.83
N ALA A 49 -1.81 2.50 15.28
CA ALA A 49 -1.96 2.17 13.86
C ALA A 49 -1.66 3.38 12.96
N GLN A 50 -2.20 4.56 13.29
CA GLN A 50 -1.94 5.80 12.56
C GLN A 50 -0.44 6.12 12.53
N SER A 51 0.23 5.98 13.69
CA SER A 51 1.67 6.22 13.82
C SER A 51 2.49 5.23 12.98
N ALA A 52 2.08 3.95 12.96
CA ALA A 52 2.73 2.93 12.14
C ALA A 52 2.57 3.21 10.64
N VAL A 53 1.38 3.63 10.20
CA VAL A 53 1.13 4.02 8.80
C VAL A 53 2.02 5.21 8.40
N THR A 54 2.04 6.27 9.19
CA THR A 54 2.89 7.44 8.90
C THR A 54 4.38 7.08 8.90
N ALA A 55 4.82 6.17 9.78
CA ALA A 55 6.20 5.69 9.77
C ALA A 55 6.52 4.88 8.50
N LEU A 56 5.59 4.07 8.02
CA LEU A 56 5.73 3.34 6.76
C LEU A 56 5.75 4.29 5.56
N GLU A 57 4.86 5.28 5.50
CA GLU A 57 4.81 6.28 4.43
C GLU A 57 6.11 7.10 4.34
N ARG A 58 6.66 7.53 5.48
CA ARG A 58 7.96 8.23 5.51
C ARG A 58 9.12 7.37 5.02
N ARG A 59 9.06 6.05 5.26
CA ARG A 59 10.07 5.10 4.78
C ARG A 59 9.89 4.80 3.29
N ALA A 60 8.66 4.82 2.79
CA ALA A 60 8.30 4.62 1.40
C ALA A 60 8.66 5.80 0.49
N GLN A 61 8.51 7.03 0.99
CA GLN A 61 8.73 8.26 0.20
C GLN A 61 10.11 8.36 -0.48
N PRO A 62 11.26 8.06 0.17
CA PRO A 62 12.55 8.06 -0.51
C PRO A 62 12.73 6.87 -1.47
N LEU A 63 11.89 5.84 -1.40
CA LEU A 63 11.94 4.65 -2.26
C LEU A 63 11.20 4.87 -3.59
N GLY A 64 10.25 5.82 -3.62
CA GLY A 64 9.52 6.18 -4.83
C GLY A 64 8.30 5.32 -5.12
N LEU A 65 7.66 4.73 -4.08
CA LEU A 65 6.40 3.97 -4.19
C LEU A 65 5.25 4.71 -4.87
N ASP A 66 5.31 6.03 -4.88
CA ASP A 66 4.32 6.92 -5.50
C ASP A 66 4.64 7.22 -6.98
N ARG A 67 5.81 6.80 -7.49
CA ARG A 67 6.21 7.10 -8.85
C ARG A 67 5.39 6.27 -9.85
N PRO A 68 4.74 6.92 -10.83
CA PRO A 68 3.99 6.20 -11.84
C PRO A 68 4.91 5.34 -12.70
N ARG A 69 4.36 4.22 -13.19
CA ARG A 69 4.96 3.46 -14.29
C ARG A 69 5.25 4.41 -15.44
N THR A 70 6.48 4.33 -15.96
CA THR A 70 6.93 5.19 -17.06
C THR A 70 6.98 4.38 -18.35
N ASP A 71 6.44 4.94 -19.43
CA ASP A 71 6.54 4.36 -20.76
C ASP A 71 7.90 4.68 -21.37
N GLY A 72 8.61 3.63 -21.79
CA GLY A 72 9.87 3.72 -22.50
C GLY A 72 9.68 3.69 -24.01
N SER A 73 10.68 4.18 -24.73
CA SER A 73 10.80 4.07 -26.18
C SER A 73 11.94 3.11 -26.54
N LEU A 74 11.75 2.36 -27.63
CA LEU A 74 12.83 1.58 -28.21
C LEU A 74 13.99 2.50 -28.64
N ASN A 75 15.20 1.96 -28.61
CA ASN A 75 16.44 2.62 -29.02
C ASN A 75 16.79 3.90 -28.22
N THR A 76 16.14 4.12 -27.08
CA THR A 76 16.44 5.22 -26.14
C THR A 76 17.12 4.67 -24.89
N VAL A 77 18.23 5.28 -24.49
CA VAL A 77 18.92 4.95 -23.24
C VAL A 77 18.31 5.73 -22.09
N TYR A 78 17.95 5.02 -21.04
CA TYR A 78 17.43 5.57 -19.80
C TYR A 78 18.38 5.30 -18.66
N ARG A 79 18.37 6.15 -17.63
CA ARG A 79 19.07 5.93 -16.36
C ARG A 79 18.03 5.65 -15.28
N ALA A 80 18.25 4.61 -14.49
CA ALA A 80 17.41 4.28 -13.35
C ALA A 80 17.82 5.13 -12.15
N ASP A 81 16.95 6.04 -11.71
CA ASP A 81 17.18 6.82 -10.48
C ASP A 81 16.83 6.03 -9.21
N VAL A 82 15.96 5.04 -9.35
CA VAL A 82 15.48 4.14 -8.30
C VAL A 82 15.61 2.69 -8.76
N LEU A 83 15.53 1.75 -7.82
CA LEU A 83 15.46 0.33 -8.15
C LEU A 83 14.13 0.08 -8.87
N GLY A 84 14.15 -0.60 -10.01
CA GLY A 84 12.93 -0.81 -10.77
C GLY A 84 12.98 -2.02 -11.68
N PHE A 85 11.79 -2.39 -12.15
CA PHE A 85 11.58 -3.48 -13.09
C PHE A 85 11.38 -2.89 -14.48
N VAL A 86 12.23 -3.29 -15.43
CA VAL A 86 12.07 -2.96 -16.84
C VAL A 86 11.46 -4.17 -17.54
N ALA A 87 10.41 -3.95 -18.33
CA ALA A 87 9.82 -4.97 -19.18
C ALA A 87 9.66 -4.46 -20.60
N VAL A 88 9.96 -5.34 -21.55
CA VAL A 88 9.69 -5.19 -22.96
C VAL A 88 8.81 -6.36 -23.39
N TYR A 89 7.72 -6.09 -24.08
CA TYR A 89 6.82 -7.12 -24.59
C TYR A 89 6.14 -6.68 -25.89
N VAL A 90 5.57 -7.66 -26.58
CA VAL A 90 4.88 -7.48 -27.86
C VAL A 90 3.41 -7.18 -27.60
N ASP A 91 2.89 -6.14 -28.25
CA ASP A 91 1.49 -5.68 -28.18
C ASP A 91 0.76 -5.85 -29.53
N ALA A 92 1.49 -5.90 -30.66
CA ALA A 92 0.90 -6.15 -31.98
C ALA A 92 1.85 -6.92 -32.93
N GLY A 93 1.28 -7.63 -33.90
CA GLY A 93 1.92 -8.72 -34.66
C GLY A 93 2.92 -8.35 -35.76
N LEU A 94 3.97 -7.58 -35.46
CA LEU A 94 5.13 -7.44 -36.35
C LEU A 94 6.35 -8.20 -35.84
N THR A 95 7.11 -8.75 -36.78
CA THR A 95 8.33 -9.51 -36.50
C THR A 95 9.56 -8.59 -36.39
N ALA A 96 10.04 -8.37 -35.18
CA ALA A 96 11.33 -7.75 -34.92
C ALA A 96 12.08 -8.45 -33.77
N ASN A 97 13.40 -8.29 -33.77
CA ASN A 97 14.26 -8.71 -32.67
C ASN A 97 14.56 -7.50 -31.78
N VAL A 98 14.23 -7.62 -30.50
CA VAL A 98 14.49 -6.58 -29.50
C VAL A 98 15.34 -7.13 -28.37
N GLN A 99 16.47 -6.49 -28.12
CA GLN A 99 17.38 -6.82 -27.02
C GLN A 99 17.12 -5.88 -25.85
N LEU A 100 17.00 -6.42 -24.65
CA LEU A 100 17.03 -5.63 -23.43
C LEU A 100 18.46 -5.59 -22.91
N LEU A 101 19.05 -4.40 -22.91
CA LEU A 101 20.42 -4.15 -22.45
C LEU A 101 20.39 -3.37 -21.13
N VAL A 102 21.24 -3.74 -20.19
CA VAL A 102 21.42 -3.08 -18.88
C VAL A 102 22.91 -2.94 -18.59
N GLY A 103 23.32 -1.98 -17.76
CA GLY A 103 24.72 -1.84 -17.39
C GLY A 103 24.98 -0.55 -16.64
N ARG A 104 26.20 -0.35 -16.13
CA ARG A 104 26.56 0.92 -15.48
C ARG A 104 27.00 1.97 -16.49
N GLU A 105 27.52 1.52 -17.63
CA GLU A 105 27.95 2.33 -18.75
C GLU A 105 26.78 2.90 -19.58
N ASN A 106 27.05 3.98 -20.31
CA ASN A 106 26.10 4.62 -21.21
C ASN A 106 26.73 4.76 -22.62
N PRO A 107 26.21 4.05 -23.65
CA PRO A 107 25.08 3.12 -23.61
C PRO A 107 25.45 1.77 -22.94
N PRO A 108 24.49 1.08 -22.30
CA PRO A 108 24.70 -0.23 -21.69
C PRO A 108 24.97 -1.32 -22.74
N THR A 109 25.79 -2.32 -22.38
CA THR A 109 26.21 -3.39 -23.29
C THR A 109 25.80 -4.80 -22.86
N GLU A 110 25.45 -5.02 -21.59
CA GLU A 110 25.07 -6.33 -21.08
C GLU A 110 23.66 -6.70 -21.55
N CYS A 111 23.55 -7.73 -22.37
CA CYS A 111 22.27 -8.23 -22.86
C CYS A 111 21.64 -9.19 -21.85
N VAL A 112 20.54 -8.78 -21.22
CA VAL A 112 19.82 -9.58 -20.21
C VAL A 112 18.64 -10.35 -20.79
N GLY A 113 18.24 -10.06 -22.03
CA GLY A 113 17.20 -10.81 -22.71
C GLY A 113 17.02 -10.38 -24.17
N VAL A 114 16.51 -11.29 -24.98
CA VAL A 114 16.22 -11.07 -26.40
C VAL A 114 14.80 -11.54 -26.67
N LEU A 115 13.98 -10.65 -27.23
CA LEU A 115 12.68 -10.98 -27.77
C LEU A 115 12.84 -11.27 -29.26
N ASP A 116 12.44 -12.46 -29.67
CA ASP A 116 12.26 -12.82 -31.07
C ASP A 116 10.80 -13.18 -31.31
N THR A 117 10.16 -12.41 -32.19
CA THR A 117 8.74 -12.56 -32.56
C THR A 117 8.54 -13.49 -33.76
N GLY A 118 9.61 -14.05 -34.32
CA GLY A 118 9.57 -14.97 -35.46
C GLY A 118 8.89 -16.31 -35.22
N GLY A 119 8.49 -16.65 -34.00
CA GLY A 119 7.88 -17.94 -33.67
C GLY A 119 6.81 -17.94 -32.56
N GLU A 120 6.86 -17.00 -31.62
CA GLU A 120 5.95 -16.97 -30.47
C GLU A 120 5.33 -15.58 -30.26
N ARG A 121 4.01 -15.53 -30.06
CA ARG A 121 3.26 -14.28 -29.86
C ARG A 121 3.31 -13.75 -28.42
N ASN A 122 3.88 -14.50 -27.48
CA ASN A 122 3.93 -14.18 -26.05
C ASN A 122 5.37 -13.99 -25.56
N CYS A 123 6.24 -13.41 -26.39
CA CYS A 123 7.62 -13.12 -26.01
C CYS A 123 7.68 -11.84 -25.16
N TYR A 124 8.37 -11.92 -24.02
CA TYR A 124 8.73 -10.77 -23.21
C TYR A 124 10.17 -10.91 -22.73
N ALA A 125 10.86 -9.79 -22.50
CA ALA A 125 12.09 -9.77 -21.73
C ALA A 125 11.95 -8.73 -20.63
N ALA A 126 12.43 -9.09 -19.44
CA ALA A 126 12.35 -8.19 -18.30
C ALA A 126 13.54 -8.40 -17.37
N THR A 127 13.84 -7.38 -16.58
CA THR A 127 14.97 -7.37 -15.65
C THR A 127 14.76 -6.37 -14.53
N ILE A 128 15.60 -6.47 -13.51
CA ILE A 128 15.72 -5.48 -12.44
C ILE A 128 16.90 -4.57 -12.76
N VAL A 129 16.69 -3.25 -12.69
CA VAL A 129 17.73 -2.23 -12.86
C VAL A 129 17.94 -1.48 -11.56
N ARG A 130 19.18 -1.33 -11.14
CA ARG A 130 19.55 -0.68 -9.87
C ARG A 130 19.71 0.83 -10.04
N PRO A 131 19.61 1.62 -8.95
CA PRO A 131 19.92 3.04 -8.99
C PRO A 131 21.31 3.29 -9.59
N GLY A 132 21.36 4.19 -10.57
CA GLY A 132 22.57 4.58 -11.30
C GLY A 132 22.89 3.74 -12.53
N GLU A 133 22.24 2.58 -12.74
CA GLU A 133 22.38 1.79 -13.97
C GLU A 133 21.60 2.42 -15.12
N HIS A 134 22.05 2.11 -16.34
CA HIS A 134 21.39 2.46 -17.59
C HIS A 134 20.70 1.24 -18.18
N TRP A 135 19.61 1.47 -18.90
CA TRP A 135 18.88 0.44 -19.63
C TRP A 135 18.42 0.92 -21.00
N LEU A 136 18.29 -0.02 -21.92
CA LEU A 136 17.97 0.23 -23.33
C LEU A 136 17.23 -0.97 -23.91
N ALA A 137 16.06 -0.74 -24.48
CA ALA A 137 15.38 -1.71 -25.34
C ALA A 137 15.80 -1.48 -26.80
N LYS A 138 16.80 -2.21 -27.28
CA LYS A 138 17.41 -2.04 -28.59
C LYS A 138 16.70 -2.87 -29.65
N SER A 139 16.12 -2.22 -30.65
CA SER A 139 15.56 -2.88 -31.84
C SER A 139 16.60 -2.88 -32.97
N THR A 140 16.60 -3.94 -33.77
CA THR A 140 17.40 -3.99 -35.01
C THR A 140 16.84 -3.07 -36.11
N ARG A 141 15.59 -2.62 -35.97
CA ARG A 141 14.95 -1.65 -36.89
C ARG A 141 15.29 -0.22 -36.49
N LYS A 142 15.51 0.63 -37.50
CA LYS A 142 15.78 2.08 -37.32
C LYS A 142 14.53 2.88 -36.97
N GLU A 143 13.36 2.41 -37.39
CA GLU A 143 12.09 3.10 -37.14
C GLU A 143 11.47 2.63 -35.82
N PRO A 144 10.76 3.51 -35.08
CA PRO A 144 10.02 3.11 -33.88
C PRO A 144 9.00 2.05 -34.26
N ASP A 145 9.13 0.84 -33.72
CA ASP A 145 8.18 -0.24 -33.97
C ASP A 145 7.05 -0.16 -32.92
N PRO A 146 5.84 0.29 -33.30
CA PRO A 146 4.72 0.43 -32.36
C PRO A 146 4.23 -0.92 -31.81
N ALA A 147 4.70 -2.03 -32.39
CA ALA A 147 4.40 -3.39 -31.96
C ALA A 147 4.96 -3.74 -30.58
N PHE A 148 5.94 -2.98 -30.06
CA PHE A 148 6.56 -3.26 -28.78
C PHE A 148 6.22 -2.19 -27.76
N LYS A 149 6.00 -2.65 -26.54
CA LYS A 149 5.82 -1.80 -25.36
C LYS A 149 7.00 -1.98 -24.45
N VAL A 150 7.54 -0.86 -23.97
CA VAL A 150 8.65 -0.81 -23.03
C VAL A 150 8.14 -0.06 -21.81
N HIS A 151 8.36 -0.62 -20.63
CA HIS A 151 7.93 0.01 -19.39
C HIS A 151 8.97 -0.13 -18.30
N PHE A 152 9.06 0.93 -17.51
CA PHE A 152 9.79 0.94 -16.26
C PHE A 152 8.78 1.09 -15.11
N THR A 153 8.80 0.13 -14.20
CA THR A 153 8.01 0.15 -12.97
C THR A 153 8.97 0.32 -11.80
N PRO A 154 8.96 1.48 -11.12
CA PRO A 154 9.65 1.63 -9.84
C PRO A 154 9.25 0.48 -8.90
N LEU A 155 10.24 -0.17 -8.30
CA LEU A 155 10.01 -1.07 -7.19
C LEU A 155 10.33 -0.30 -5.92
N PHE A 156 9.65 -0.63 -4.81
CA PHE A 156 9.92 -0.22 -3.42
C PHE A 156 9.33 1.07 -2.89
#